data_AF-A0A1J0R773-F1
#
_entry.id   AF-A0A1J0R773-F1
#
_cell.length_a   1.000
_cell.length_b   1.000
_cell.length_c   1.000
_cell.angle_alpha   90.00
_cell.angle_beta   90.00
_cell.angle_gamma   90.00
#
_symmetry.space_group_name_H-M   'P 1'
#
loop_
_entity.id
_entity.type
_entity.pdbx_description
1 polymer ?
#
loop_
_entity_poly.entity_id
_entity_poly.type
_entity_poly.pdbx_seq_one_letter_code
_entity_poly.pdbx_strand_id
1 'polypeptide(L)'
;MTILVAAIILWLTPQELVSGEANGNAQAFTTMYTILRTLQAKPDMPLDTSEALITQVIAELQQLNLSTAEDSLYDQSFELAAEDNQKPEEYRNHRQRWLDIKNLIKTGKKEINGLKLQRPTASFARQRASAIINRTLKLAEALKQQLKHGVKEQAVVDELNTAIYGSTKQIDTRGATTFADGGTTACGGNDASNSKAGLSFASDLVCLCSSSAGTSDECTETALNAVKMDNAANAKTAFEELDEKCPQQAKQKASIAALLQAKQLFMTTFRRTPHASASDKSILGGGTKTQCNGGGNGNCVL
;
A
#
# COMPACT_ATOMS: atom_id res chain seq x y z
N MET A 1 11.94 38.70 32.15
CA MET A 1 12.13 38.14 30.79
C MET A 1 13.44 37.33 30.69
N THR A 2 13.76 36.56 31.74
CA THR A 2 14.99 35.74 31.83
C THR A 2 14.70 34.30 32.27
N ILE A 3 13.47 34.03 32.71
CA ILE A 3 13.02 32.69 33.14
C ILE A 3 12.50 31.86 31.94
N LEU A 4 11.98 32.52 30.89
CA LEU A 4 11.42 31.83 29.72
C LEU A 4 12.47 31.26 28.76
N VAL A 5 13.69 31.83 28.75
CA VAL A 5 14.78 31.39 27.86
C VAL A 5 15.47 30.13 28.39
N ALA A 6 15.49 29.94 29.72
CA ALA A 6 16.07 28.74 30.34
C ALA A 6 15.24 27.47 30.05
N ALA A 7 13.91 27.59 29.89
CA ALA A 7 13.04 26.46 29.57
C ALA A 7 13.20 25.96 28.12
N ILE A 8 13.50 26.86 27.18
CA ILE A 8 13.67 26.52 25.75
C ILE A 8 15.05 25.90 25.49
N ILE A 9 16.09 26.33 26.23
CA ILE A 9 17.43 25.75 26.11
C ILE A 9 17.49 24.33 26.70
N LEU A 10 16.66 23.99 27.70
CA LEU A 10 16.54 22.62 28.22
C LEU A 10 15.84 21.63 27.27
N TRP A 11 15.11 22.11 26.26
CA TRP A 11 14.45 21.27 25.25
C TRP A 11 15.32 21.02 24.00
N LEU A 12 16.42 21.75 23.87
CA LEU A 12 17.37 21.65 22.76
C LEU A 12 18.65 20.89 23.11
N THR A 13 18.83 20.49 24.37
CA THR A 13 19.83 19.48 24.71
C THR A 13 19.35 18.14 24.16
N PRO A 14 20.10 17.45 23.28
CA PRO A 14 19.79 16.09 22.92
C PRO A 14 19.68 15.29 24.22
N GLN A 15 18.48 14.82 24.56
CA GLN A 15 18.32 13.88 25.65
C GLN A 15 19.14 12.65 25.28
N GLU A 16 20.21 12.42 26.03
CA GLU A 16 20.85 11.12 26.04
C GLU A 16 19.76 10.14 26.48
N LEU A 17 19.19 9.34 25.56
CA LEU A 17 18.38 8.16 25.95
C LEU A 17 19.27 7.34 26.88
N VAL A 18 18.91 7.34 28.16
CA VAL A 18 19.55 6.52 29.19
C VAL A 18 18.75 5.23 29.25
N SER A 19 19.38 4.09 28.95
CA SER A 19 18.75 2.78 29.17
C SER A 19 18.38 2.61 30.64
N GLY A 20 17.17 2.11 30.92
CA GLY A 20 16.74 1.79 32.28
C GLY A 20 16.04 2.92 33.04
N GLU A 21 15.81 4.08 32.42
CA GLU A 21 14.93 5.12 32.97
C GLU A 21 13.52 5.04 32.36
N ALA A 22 12.49 5.29 33.17
CA ALA A 22 11.13 5.46 32.68
C ALA A 22 11.10 6.52 31.56
N ASN A 23 10.39 6.26 30.46
CA ASN A 23 10.39 7.05 29.22
C ASN A 23 11.74 7.13 28.46
N GLY A 24 12.75 6.36 28.85
CA GLY A 24 14.06 6.32 28.21
C GLY A 24 14.05 5.96 26.71
N ASN A 25 12.95 5.42 26.18
CA ASN A 25 12.72 5.10 24.76
C ASN A 25 11.47 5.74 24.16
N ALA A 26 10.73 6.56 24.92
CA ALA A 26 9.42 7.10 24.50
C ALA A 26 9.47 7.88 23.18
N GLN A 27 10.56 8.60 22.91
CA GLN A 27 10.74 9.34 21.64
C GLN A 27 10.88 8.38 20.45
N ALA A 28 11.73 7.36 20.56
CA ALA A 28 11.94 6.37 19.51
C ALA A 28 10.64 5.57 19.27
N PHE A 29 9.96 5.20 20.35
CA PHE A 29 8.67 4.51 20.32
C PHE A 29 7.60 5.34 19.59
N THR A 30 7.41 6.59 19.98
CA THR A 30 6.44 7.50 19.35
C THR A 30 6.75 7.74 17.87
N THR A 31 8.04 7.87 17.53
CA THR A 31 8.48 8.06 16.15
C THR A 31 8.20 6.81 15.31
N MET A 32 8.53 5.62 15.81
CA MET A 32 8.23 4.37 15.13
C MET A 32 6.73 4.14 14.96
N TYR A 33 5.90 4.47 15.95
CA TYR A 33 4.45 4.39 15.79
C TYR A 33 3.90 5.36 14.74
N THR A 34 4.47 6.55 14.64
CA THR A 34 4.11 7.50 13.57
C THR A 34 4.40 6.93 12.19
N ILE A 35 5.54 6.25 12.05
CA ILE A 35 5.91 5.55 10.81
C ILE A 35 4.93 4.39 10.57
N LEU A 36 4.66 3.55 11.57
CA LEU A 36 3.73 2.43 11.46
C LEU A 36 2.34 2.89 10.98
N ARG A 37 1.77 3.93 11.58
CA ARG A 37 0.47 4.49 11.16
C ARG A 37 0.51 5.06 9.75
N THR A 38 1.66 5.58 9.31
CA THR A 38 1.86 6.02 7.92
C THR A 38 1.87 4.83 6.96
N LEU A 39 2.53 3.73 7.33
CA LEU A 39 2.60 2.51 6.52
C LEU A 39 1.25 1.75 6.49
N GLN A 40 0.46 1.81 7.57
CA GLN A 40 -0.90 1.22 7.64
C GLN A 40 -1.97 2.08 6.97
N ALA A 41 -1.65 3.33 6.62
CA ALA A 41 -2.61 4.24 6.01
C ALA A 41 -3.00 3.78 4.60
N LYS A 42 -4.23 4.11 4.19
CA LYS A 42 -4.68 3.86 2.81
C LYS A 42 -3.74 4.56 1.83
N PRO A 43 -3.21 3.86 0.80
CA PRO A 43 -2.38 4.47 -0.23
C PRO A 43 -3.08 5.64 -0.90
N ASP A 44 -2.37 6.76 -1.06
CA ASP A 44 -2.83 7.88 -1.87
C ASP A 44 -2.40 7.68 -3.32
N MET A 45 -3.12 6.81 -4.02
CA MET A 45 -2.91 6.60 -5.44
C MET A 45 -3.94 7.37 -6.25
N PRO A 46 -3.55 7.98 -7.38
CA PRO A 46 -4.53 8.48 -8.33
C PRO A 46 -5.41 7.31 -8.80
N LEU A 47 -6.73 7.55 -8.89
CA LEU A 47 -7.63 6.59 -9.51
C LEU A 47 -7.21 6.40 -10.98
N ASP A 48 -6.77 5.19 -11.34
CA ASP A 48 -6.61 4.83 -12.73
C ASP A 48 -7.98 4.56 -13.35
N THR A 49 -8.60 5.59 -13.92
CA THR A 49 -9.87 5.47 -14.65
C THR A 49 -9.68 5.13 -16.13
N SER A 50 -8.45 4.90 -16.58
CA SER A 50 -8.12 4.77 -18.01
C SER A 50 -8.84 3.59 -18.65
N GLU A 51 -8.90 2.44 -17.96
CA GLU A 51 -9.60 1.25 -18.46
C GLU A 51 -11.11 1.46 -18.60
N ALA A 52 -11.73 2.11 -17.61
CA ALA A 52 -13.15 2.41 -17.62
C ALA A 52 -13.50 3.40 -18.75
N LEU A 53 -12.72 4.47 -18.89
CA LEU A 53 -12.88 5.46 -19.96
C LEU A 53 -12.67 4.84 -21.34
N ILE A 54 -11.62 4.04 -21.53
CA ILE A 54 -11.34 3.40 -22.83
C ILE A 54 -12.41 2.37 -23.18
N THR A 55 -12.92 1.63 -22.19
CA THR A 55 -14.04 0.70 -22.39
C THR A 55 -15.32 1.46 -22.78
N GLN A 56 -15.59 2.61 -22.16
CA GLN A 56 -16.70 3.48 -22.55
C GLN A 56 -16.54 4.00 -23.98
N VAL A 57 -15.37 4.50 -24.34
CA VAL A 57 -15.08 5.02 -25.69
C VAL A 57 -15.24 3.93 -26.75
N ILE A 58 -14.74 2.71 -26.51
CA ILE A 58 -14.94 1.57 -27.42
C ILE A 58 -16.43 1.24 -27.56
N ALA A 59 -17.19 1.25 -26.46
CA ALA A 59 -18.63 1.03 -26.50
C ALA A 59 -19.38 2.08 -27.33
N GLU A 60 -18.99 3.35 -27.23
CA GLU A 60 -19.53 4.45 -28.05
C GLU A 60 -19.14 4.30 -29.53
N LEU A 61 -17.90 3.93 -29.81
CA LEU A 61 -17.44 3.65 -31.18
C LEU A 61 -18.19 2.48 -31.82
N GLN A 62 -18.48 1.42 -31.07
CA GLN A 62 -19.32 0.31 -31.55
C GLN A 62 -20.75 0.77 -31.85
N GLN A 63 -21.33 1.64 -31.02
CA GLN A 63 -22.65 2.22 -31.25
C GLN A 63 -22.69 3.05 -32.53
N LEU A 64 -21.71 3.93 -32.69
CA LEU A 64 -21.55 4.73 -33.90
C LEU A 64 -21.30 3.84 -35.13
N ASN A 65 -20.48 2.79 -34.98
CA ASN A 65 -20.16 1.89 -36.08
C ASN A 65 -21.42 1.22 -36.64
N LEU A 66 -22.26 0.61 -35.78
CA LEU A 66 -23.51 -0.01 -36.24
C LEU A 66 -24.50 1.02 -36.79
N SER A 67 -24.56 2.23 -36.22
CA SER A 67 -25.43 3.30 -36.73
C SER A 67 -25.09 3.72 -38.17
N THR A 68 -23.82 3.65 -38.53
CA THR A 68 -23.31 4.01 -39.87
C THR A 68 -23.07 2.81 -40.79
N ALA A 69 -23.24 1.59 -40.29
CA ALA A 69 -23.00 0.36 -41.04
C ALA A 69 -23.83 0.30 -42.32
N GLU A 70 -23.38 -0.51 -43.28
CA GLU A 70 -24.14 -0.80 -44.49
C GLU A 70 -25.50 -1.42 -44.15
N ASP A 71 -26.49 -1.22 -45.03
CA ASP A 71 -27.86 -1.71 -44.81
C ASP A 71 -27.87 -3.25 -44.69
N SER A 72 -27.04 -3.94 -45.47
CA SER A 72 -26.84 -5.40 -45.41
C SER A 72 -26.42 -5.93 -44.02
N LEU A 73 -25.68 -5.14 -43.23
CA LEU A 73 -25.33 -5.49 -41.86
C LEU A 73 -26.42 -5.01 -40.89
N TYR A 74 -26.82 -3.74 -40.99
CA TYR A 74 -27.77 -3.16 -40.03
C TYR A 74 -29.15 -3.84 -40.06
N ASP A 75 -29.60 -4.28 -41.24
CA ASP A 75 -30.93 -4.86 -41.40
C ASP A 75 -31.02 -6.31 -40.89
N GLN A 76 -29.90 -6.95 -40.57
CA GLN A 76 -29.88 -8.27 -39.94
C GLN A 76 -30.62 -8.26 -38.60
N SER A 77 -31.35 -9.34 -38.30
CA SER A 77 -32.15 -9.43 -37.09
C SER A 77 -31.30 -9.31 -35.81
N PHE A 78 -30.15 -9.98 -35.79
CA PHE A 78 -29.31 -10.22 -34.59
C PHE A 78 -30.01 -10.95 -33.44
N GLU A 79 -31.28 -11.32 -33.59
CA GLU A 79 -31.94 -12.27 -32.70
C GLU A 79 -31.29 -13.66 -32.79
N LEU A 80 -31.36 -14.41 -31.70
CA LEU A 80 -30.84 -15.78 -31.65
C LEU A 80 -31.57 -16.66 -32.68
N ALA A 81 -30.82 -17.33 -33.56
CA ALA A 81 -31.35 -18.26 -34.55
C ALA A 81 -30.67 -19.64 -34.47
N ALA A 82 -31.36 -20.68 -34.95
CA ALA A 82 -30.86 -22.06 -34.92
C ALA A 82 -29.58 -22.24 -35.73
N GLU A 83 -29.38 -21.45 -36.79
CA GLU A 83 -28.20 -21.52 -37.66
C GLU A 83 -27.05 -20.59 -37.21
N ASP A 84 -27.17 -19.90 -36.06
CA ASP A 84 -26.12 -18.98 -35.58
C ASP A 84 -24.76 -19.67 -35.41
N ASN A 85 -24.75 -20.97 -35.09
CA ASN A 85 -23.52 -21.77 -34.98
C ASN A 85 -22.74 -21.85 -36.31
N GLN A 86 -23.40 -21.70 -37.46
CA GLN A 86 -22.80 -21.71 -38.80
C GLN A 86 -22.29 -20.34 -39.24
N LYS A 87 -22.58 -19.26 -38.48
CA LYS A 87 -22.11 -17.90 -38.80
C LYS A 87 -20.63 -17.72 -38.46
N PRO A 88 -19.93 -16.75 -39.08
CA PRO A 88 -18.56 -16.41 -38.72
C PRO A 88 -18.40 -16.11 -37.23
N GLU A 89 -17.21 -16.35 -36.70
CA GLU A 89 -16.90 -16.14 -35.29
C GLU A 89 -17.20 -14.71 -34.82
N GLU A 90 -16.87 -13.71 -35.65
CA GLU A 90 -17.19 -12.30 -35.39
C GLU A 90 -18.69 -12.10 -35.14
N TYR A 91 -19.56 -12.69 -35.97
CA TYR A 91 -21.00 -12.60 -35.78
C TYR A 91 -21.41 -13.23 -34.45
N ARG A 92 -20.95 -14.45 -34.15
CA ARG A 92 -21.32 -15.14 -32.90
C ARG A 92 -20.85 -14.38 -31.66
N ASN A 93 -19.66 -13.79 -31.70
CA ASN A 93 -19.07 -13.05 -30.58
C ASN A 93 -19.73 -11.69 -30.35
N HIS A 94 -20.28 -11.05 -31.39
CA HIS A 94 -20.82 -9.70 -31.31
C HIS A 94 -22.35 -9.60 -31.47
N ARG A 95 -23.04 -10.69 -31.82
CA ARG A 95 -24.49 -10.70 -32.11
C ARG A 95 -25.33 -9.99 -31.04
N GLN A 96 -25.22 -10.43 -29.78
CA GLN A 96 -26.01 -9.85 -28.69
C GLN A 96 -25.74 -8.34 -28.54
N ARG A 97 -24.48 -7.95 -28.66
CA ARG A 97 -24.07 -6.55 -28.58
C ARG A 97 -24.66 -5.72 -29.72
N TRP A 98 -24.67 -6.25 -30.94
CA TRP A 98 -25.29 -5.58 -32.08
C TRP A 98 -26.80 -5.45 -31.94
N LEU A 99 -27.47 -6.47 -31.38
CA LEU A 99 -28.90 -6.42 -31.07
C LEU A 99 -29.19 -5.28 -30.08
N ASP A 100 -28.44 -5.20 -28.98
CA ASP A 100 -28.60 -4.14 -27.97
C ASP A 100 -28.39 -2.75 -28.58
N ILE A 101 -27.33 -2.57 -29.37
CA ILE A 101 -27.03 -1.31 -30.05
C ILE A 101 -28.14 -0.95 -31.05
N LYS A 102 -28.64 -1.91 -31.82
CA LYS A 102 -29.75 -1.69 -32.77
C LYS A 102 -31.00 -1.21 -32.05
N ASN A 103 -31.29 -1.73 -30.86
CA ASN A 103 -32.39 -1.26 -30.02
C ASN A 103 -32.15 0.18 -29.49
N LEU A 104 -30.92 0.52 -29.09
CA LEU A 104 -30.57 1.90 -28.72
C LEU A 104 -30.79 2.89 -29.88
N ILE A 105 -30.39 2.51 -31.09
CA ILE A 105 -30.58 3.31 -32.31
C ILE A 105 -32.08 3.48 -32.61
N LYS A 106 -32.87 2.40 -32.55
CA LYS A 106 -34.32 2.42 -32.79
C LYS A 106 -35.06 3.32 -31.82
N THR A 107 -34.71 3.26 -30.53
CA THR A 107 -35.39 4.07 -29.51
C THR A 107 -34.93 5.53 -29.52
N GLY A 108 -33.74 5.84 -30.03
CA GLY A 108 -33.19 7.20 -30.08
C GLY A 108 -32.99 7.85 -28.70
N LYS A 109 -33.02 7.05 -27.62
CA LYS A 109 -32.93 7.52 -26.22
C LYS A 109 -31.48 7.68 -25.74
N LYS A 110 -30.51 7.14 -26.48
CA LYS A 110 -29.09 7.26 -26.17
C LYS A 110 -28.54 8.52 -26.82
N GLU A 111 -27.75 9.27 -26.06
CA GLU A 111 -26.93 10.37 -26.57
C GLU A 111 -25.45 10.04 -26.43
N ILE A 112 -24.67 10.49 -27.42
CA ILE A 112 -23.21 10.47 -27.43
C ILE A 112 -22.77 11.91 -27.68
N ASN A 113 -22.06 12.52 -26.72
CA ASN A 113 -21.63 13.92 -26.79
C ASN A 113 -22.76 14.92 -27.10
N GLY A 114 -23.94 14.71 -26.49
CA GLY A 114 -25.13 15.56 -26.70
C GLY A 114 -25.83 15.36 -28.04
N LEU A 115 -25.42 14.38 -28.85
CA LEU A 115 -26.08 14.00 -30.10
C LEU A 115 -26.83 12.70 -29.92
N LYS A 116 -28.11 12.67 -30.32
CA LYS A 116 -28.93 11.45 -30.29
C LYS A 116 -28.33 10.40 -31.22
N LEU A 117 -28.16 9.20 -30.70
CA LEU A 117 -27.75 8.04 -31.47
C LEU A 117 -28.88 7.65 -32.40
N GLN A 118 -28.71 7.95 -33.68
CA GLN A 118 -29.65 7.66 -34.75
C GLN A 118 -28.90 7.11 -35.96
N ARG A 119 -29.62 6.39 -36.82
CA ARG A 119 -29.08 5.92 -38.10
C ARG A 119 -29.17 7.04 -39.14
N PRO A 120 -28.05 7.54 -39.69
CA PRO A 120 -28.10 8.48 -40.80
C PRO A 120 -28.69 7.84 -42.05
N THR A 121 -29.30 8.66 -42.91
CA THR A 121 -29.79 8.22 -44.22
C THR A 121 -28.63 7.72 -45.10
N ALA A 122 -28.96 6.80 -46.00
CA ALA A 122 -27.99 6.25 -46.95
C ALA A 122 -27.38 7.37 -47.80
N SER A 123 -26.06 7.53 -47.70
CA SER A 123 -25.32 8.60 -48.37
C SER A 123 -23.83 8.26 -48.41
N PHE A 124 -23.10 8.95 -49.29
CA PHE A 124 -21.63 8.90 -49.31
C PHE A 124 -21.04 9.33 -47.95
N ALA A 125 -21.65 10.32 -47.28
CA ALA A 125 -21.24 10.77 -45.95
C ALA A 125 -21.35 9.64 -44.90
N ARG A 126 -22.45 8.87 -44.91
CA ARG A 126 -22.62 7.70 -44.03
C ARG A 126 -21.54 6.64 -44.26
N GLN A 127 -21.22 6.34 -45.52
CA GLN A 127 -20.18 5.37 -45.88
C GLN A 127 -18.79 5.82 -45.41
N ARG A 128 -18.45 7.10 -45.63
CA ARG A 128 -17.18 7.67 -45.16
C ARG A 128 -17.08 7.66 -43.64
N ALA A 129 -18.16 8.01 -42.93
CA ALA A 129 -18.21 7.92 -41.48
C ALA A 129 -17.98 6.48 -40.99
N SER A 130 -18.66 5.51 -41.59
CA SER A 130 -18.50 4.08 -41.26
C SER A 130 -17.05 3.61 -41.39
N ALA A 131 -16.37 3.96 -42.49
CA ALA A 131 -14.97 3.60 -42.71
C ALA A 131 -14.03 4.23 -41.66
N ILE A 132 -14.24 5.50 -41.32
CA ILE A 132 -13.45 6.21 -40.30
C ILE A 132 -13.69 5.57 -38.92
N ILE A 133 -14.95 5.37 -38.54
CA ILE A 133 -15.31 4.79 -37.24
C ILE A 133 -14.76 3.37 -37.10
N ASN A 134 -14.87 2.53 -38.14
CA ASN A 134 -14.32 1.17 -38.11
C ASN A 134 -12.81 1.17 -37.90
N ARG A 135 -12.07 2.05 -38.60
CA ARG A 135 -10.63 2.20 -38.41
C ARG A 135 -10.30 2.68 -36.99
N THR A 136 -11.02 3.67 -36.48
CA THR A 136 -10.83 4.18 -35.11
C THR A 136 -11.12 3.12 -34.07
N LEU A 137 -12.19 2.33 -34.24
CA LEU A 137 -12.54 1.22 -33.37
C LEU A 137 -11.41 0.19 -33.30
N LYS A 138 -10.88 -0.24 -34.45
CA LYS A 138 -9.75 -1.18 -34.51
C LYS A 138 -8.50 -0.65 -33.79
N LEU A 139 -8.19 0.64 -33.97
CA LEU A 139 -7.08 1.28 -33.27
C LEU A 139 -7.31 1.36 -31.77
N ALA A 140 -8.53 1.71 -31.33
CA ALA A 140 -8.88 1.78 -29.92
C ALA A 140 -8.82 0.39 -29.25
N GLU A 141 -9.28 -0.67 -29.93
CA GLU A 141 -9.18 -2.05 -29.47
C GLU A 141 -7.71 -2.51 -29.37
N ALA A 142 -6.87 -2.18 -30.35
CA ALA A 142 -5.43 -2.46 -30.30
C ALA A 142 -4.73 -1.71 -29.16
N LEU A 143 -5.04 -0.43 -28.96
CA LEU A 143 -4.49 0.38 -27.86
C LEU A 143 -4.96 -0.15 -26.50
N LYS A 144 -6.20 -0.62 -26.38
CA LYS A 144 -6.71 -1.27 -25.16
C LYS A 144 -5.86 -2.50 -24.79
N GLN A 145 -5.41 -3.28 -25.76
CA GLN A 145 -4.53 -4.42 -25.52
C GLN A 145 -3.10 -4.02 -25.09
N GLN A 146 -2.67 -2.80 -25.40
CA GLN A 146 -1.33 -2.30 -25.06
C GLN A 146 -1.25 -1.60 -23.70
N LEU A 147 -2.40 -1.31 -23.06
CA LEU A 147 -2.43 -0.75 -21.72
C LEU A 147 -1.79 -1.72 -20.73
N LYS A 148 -0.64 -1.32 -20.19
CA LYS A 148 -0.09 -1.95 -18.99
C LYS A 148 -0.82 -1.36 -17.79
N HIS A 149 -1.45 -2.22 -16.98
CA HIS A 149 -2.09 -1.78 -15.75
C HIS A 149 -1.09 -1.02 -14.86
N GLY A 150 -1.52 0.13 -14.33
CA GLY A 150 -0.77 0.83 -13.28
C GLY A 150 -0.60 -0.05 -12.03
N VAL A 151 0.27 0.39 -11.12
CA VAL A 151 0.41 -0.27 -9.80
C VAL A 151 -0.96 -0.26 -9.11
N LYS A 152 -1.46 -1.45 -8.75
CA LYS A 152 -2.76 -1.61 -8.08
C LYS A 152 -2.67 -1.23 -6.61
N GLU A 153 -3.76 -0.77 -6.01
CA GLU A 153 -3.80 -0.34 -4.60
C GLU A 153 -3.35 -1.48 -3.69
N GLN A 154 -3.87 -2.68 -3.97
CA GLN A 154 -3.50 -3.89 -3.24
C GLN A 154 -2.01 -4.22 -3.35
N ALA A 155 -1.35 -3.93 -4.48
CA ALA A 155 0.08 -4.18 -4.61
C ALA A 155 0.91 -3.24 -3.72
N VAL A 156 0.48 -1.98 -3.55
CA VAL A 156 1.10 -1.05 -2.59
C VAL A 156 0.84 -1.48 -1.16
N VAL A 157 -0.41 -1.85 -0.83
CA VAL A 157 -0.77 -2.38 0.50
C VAL A 157 0.07 -3.62 0.84
N ASP A 158 0.22 -4.54 -0.10
CA ASP A 158 1.02 -5.75 0.06
C ASP A 158 2.49 -5.45 0.35
N GLU A 159 3.08 -4.46 -0.33
CA GLU A 159 4.47 -4.05 -0.11
C GLU A 159 4.66 -3.39 1.25
N LEU A 160 3.74 -2.49 1.63
CA LEU A 160 3.75 -1.86 2.96
C LEU A 160 3.57 -2.89 4.07
N ASN A 161 2.66 -3.84 3.90
CA ASN A 161 2.47 -4.95 4.84
C ASN A 161 3.66 -5.90 4.88
N THR A 162 4.39 -6.05 3.77
CA THR A 162 5.64 -6.82 3.75
C THR A 162 6.69 -6.15 4.65
N ALA A 163 6.82 -4.82 4.59
CA ALA A 163 7.70 -4.09 5.48
C ALA A 163 7.26 -4.14 6.96
N ILE A 164 5.94 -4.04 7.21
CA ILE A 164 5.41 -4.03 8.58
C ILE A 164 5.50 -5.40 9.24
N TYR A 165 5.09 -6.47 8.54
CA TYR A 165 4.87 -7.79 9.11
C TYR A 165 5.81 -8.87 8.56
N GLY A 166 6.68 -8.56 7.60
CA GLY A 166 7.52 -9.55 6.92
C GLY A 166 6.82 -10.23 5.75
N SER A 167 7.44 -11.29 5.20
CA SER A 167 7.07 -11.90 3.91
C SER A 167 5.64 -12.46 3.83
N THR A 168 5.00 -12.71 4.97
CA THR A 168 3.61 -13.18 5.06
C THR A 168 2.57 -12.07 4.90
N LYS A 169 2.98 -10.79 4.94
CA LYS A 169 2.12 -9.59 4.83
C LYS A 169 1.06 -9.46 5.94
N GLN A 170 1.17 -10.27 6.98
CA GLN A 170 0.30 -10.28 8.16
C GLN A 170 1.11 -10.83 9.33
N ILE A 171 0.67 -10.58 10.57
CA ILE A 171 1.38 -11.09 11.73
C ILE A 171 1.41 -12.63 11.69
N ASP A 172 2.62 -13.18 11.55
CA ASP A 172 2.90 -14.59 11.71
C ASP A 172 3.02 -14.91 13.20
N THR A 173 1.99 -15.58 13.70
CA THR A 173 1.81 -15.85 15.13
C THR A 173 2.59 -17.06 15.64
N ARG A 174 3.19 -17.85 14.74
CA ARG A 174 3.80 -19.15 15.05
C ARG A 174 5.11 -19.42 14.33
N GLY A 175 5.40 -18.69 13.27
CA GLY A 175 6.64 -18.79 12.51
C GLY A 175 7.56 -17.60 12.72
N ALA A 176 8.74 -17.71 12.11
CA ALA A 176 9.85 -16.78 12.29
C ALA A 176 9.89 -15.65 11.23
N THR A 177 8.74 -15.30 10.65
CA THR A 177 8.66 -14.38 9.49
C THR A 177 8.29 -12.95 9.87
N THR A 178 7.44 -12.76 10.87
CA THR A 178 7.21 -11.43 11.50
C THR A 178 8.19 -11.21 12.63
N PHE A 179 8.26 -12.16 13.57
CA PHE A 179 9.12 -12.11 14.75
C PHE A 179 10.12 -13.27 14.67
N ALA A 180 11.40 -13.05 14.97
CA ALA A 180 12.35 -14.18 15.04
C ALA A 180 12.12 -15.03 16.30
N ASP A 181 12.73 -16.22 16.36
CA ASP A 181 12.55 -17.22 17.43
C ASP A 181 13.18 -16.82 18.79
N GLY A 182 13.66 -15.59 18.92
CA GLY A 182 14.20 -15.04 20.17
C GLY A 182 14.90 -13.71 19.98
N GLY A 183 15.02 -12.94 21.06
CA GLY A 183 15.41 -11.53 21.02
C GLY A 183 16.85 -11.30 20.61
N THR A 184 17.77 -12.23 20.89
CA THR A 184 19.16 -12.17 20.38
C THR A 184 19.18 -12.15 18.85
N THR A 185 18.37 -12.99 18.20
CA THR A 185 18.26 -13.02 16.75
C THR A 185 17.44 -11.85 16.25
N ALA A 186 16.32 -11.55 16.91
CA ALA A 186 15.38 -10.54 16.42
C ALA A 186 15.88 -9.09 16.54
N CYS A 187 16.66 -8.78 17.58
CA CYS A 187 17.03 -7.40 17.91
C CYS A 187 18.47 -7.05 17.51
N GLY A 188 19.24 -8.01 16.98
CA GLY A 188 20.57 -7.76 16.42
C GLY A 188 21.71 -8.53 17.08
N GLY A 189 21.55 -8.90 18.35
CA GLY A 189 22.49 -9.72 19.09
C GLY A 189 23.90 -9.14 19.12
N ASN A 190 24.91 -9.99 19.38
CA ASN A 190 26.32 -9.61 19.27
C ASN A 190 26.96 -10.09 17.95
N ASP A 191 26.26 -10.92 17.18
CA ASP A 191 26.73 -11.55 15.95
C ASP A 191 25.83 -11.19 14.76
N ALA A 192 26.37 -10.41 13.83
CA ALA A 192 25.66 -9.96 12.64
C ALA A 192 25.24 -11.11 11.70
N SER A 193 25.98 -12.23 11.69
CA SER A 193 25.68 -13.38 10.80
C SER A 193 24.43 -14.15 11.23
N ASN A 194 24.07 -14.04 12.51
CA ASN A 194 22.90 -14.67 13.11
C ASN A 194 21.79 -13.66 13.44
N SER A 195 21.95 -12.40 13.03
CA SER A 195 20.97 -11.34 13.23
C SER A 195 19.85 -11.41 12.20
N LYS A 196 18.64 -11.15 12.68
CA LYS A 196 17.44 -10.84 11.89
C LYS A 196 16.84 -9.49 12.33
N ALA A 197 17.65 -8.57 12.84
CA ALA A 197 17.21 -7.18 13.03
C ALA A 197 16.73 -6.61 11.69
N GLY A 198 15.64 -5.82 11.70
CA GLY A 198 15.01 -5.33 10.48
C GLY A 198 14.19 -6.39 9.73
N LEU A 199 13.94 -7.57 10.30
CA LEU A 199 13.07 -8.60 9.71
C LEU A 199 11.68 -8.06 9.38
N SER A 200 11.12 -7.28 10.31
CA SER A 200 9.85 -6.59 10.13
C SER A 200 9.80 -5.38 11.07
N PHE A 201 9.06 -4.36 10.68
CA PHE A 201 8.86 -3.18 11.51
C PHE A 201 8.20 -3.52 12.86
N ALA A 202 7.29 -4.50 12.87
CA ALA A 202 6.65 -4.98 14.09
C ALA A 202 7.66 -5.62 15.06
N SER A 203 8.61 -6.41 14.55
CA SER A 203 9.68 -6.99 15.37
C SER A 203 10.60 -5.93 15.97
N ASP A 204 11.02 -4.96 15.17
CA ASP A 204 11.90 -3.88 15.62
C ASP A 204 11.23 -3.05 16.73
N LEU A 205 9.92 -2.82 16.61
CA LEU A 205 9.13 -2.10 17.60
C LEU A 205 9.06 -2.88 18.94
N VAL A 206 8.85 -4.20 18.90
CA VAL A 206 8.87 -5.03 20.12
C VAL A 206 10.27 -5.04 20.75
N CYS A 207 11.32 -5.15 19.94
CA CYS A 207 12.70 -5.07 20.40
C CYS A 207 13.02 -3.76 21.12
N LEU A 208 12.44 -2.65 20.68
CA LEU A 208 12.60 -1.33 21.29
C LEU A 208 12.02 -1.23 22.72
N CYS A 209 11.08 -2.08 23.09
CA CYS A 209 10.35 -1.98 24.37
C CYS A 209 10.43 -3.23 25.24
N SER A 210 11.01 -4.30 24.71
CA SER A 210 11.03 -5.60 25.38
C SER A 210 12.07 -5.69 26.47
N SER A 211 11.72 -6.47 27.50
CA SER A 211 12.60 -6.76 28.64
C SER A 211 12.53 -8.24 29.01
N SER A 212 13.54 -8.74 29.73
CA SER A 212 13.56 -10.14 30.22
C SER A 212 12.36 -10.49 31.10
N ALA A 213 11.93 -9.52 31.92
CA ALA A 213 10.81 -9.70 32.84
C ALA A 213 9.45 -9.63 32.12
N GLY A 214 9.41 -9.07 30.91
CA GLY A 214 8.18 -8.74 30.20
C GLY A 214 7.48 -7.49 30.71
N THR A 215 8.09 -6.80 31.66
CA THR A 215 7.60 -5.53 32.21
C THR A 215 8.59 -4.42 31.88
N SER A 216 8.09 -3.28 31.39
CA SER A 216 8.93 -2.13 30.99
C SER A 216 8.11 -0.84 31.01
N ASP A 217 8.69 0.25 31.50
CA ASP A 217 8.15 1.62 31.43
C ASP A 217 9.04 2.53 30.55
N GLU A 218 10.01 1.95 29.83
CA GLU A 218 10.97 2.73 29.04
C GLU A 218 10.34 3.32 27.77
N CYS A 219 9.44 2.58 27.12
CA CYS A 219 8.73 3.06 25.93
C CYS A 219 7.49 3.90 26.25
N THR A 220 6.89 3.65 27.41
CA THR A 220 5.67 4.30 27.85
C THR A 220 5.80 4.59 29.33
N GLU A 221 5.58 5.84 29.75
CA GLU A 221 5.61 6.26 31.15
C GLU A 221 4.79 5.35 32.08
N THR A 222 3.75 4.73 31.53
CA THR A 222 2.98 3.68 32.18
C THR A 222 3.59 2.31 31.91
N ALA A 223 3.80 1.51 32.96
CA ALA A 223 4.35 0.16 32.83
C ALA A 223 3.53 -0.74 31.89
N LEU A 224 4.24 -1.33 30.94
CA LEU A 224 3.83 -2.45 30.08
C LEU A 224 4.07 -3.75 30.85
N ASN A 225 3.27 -4.79 30.59
CA ASN A 225 3.27 -6.03 31.39
C ASN A 225 3.44 -7.32 30.59
N ALA A 226 3.43 -7.25 29.25
CA ALA A 226 3.57 -8.38 28.35
C ALA A 226 4.56 -8.10 27.19
N VAL A 227 5.61 -7.32 27.46
CA VAL A 227 6.62 -6.93 26.45
C VAL A 227 7.84 -7.83 26.46
N LYS A 228 7.70 -9.04 25.90
CA LYS A 228 8.79 -10.01 25.75
C LYS A 228 9.10 -10.30 24.30
N MET A 229 10.39 -10.49 24.01
CA MET A 229 10.90 -10.94 22.71
C MET A 229 11.62 -12.29 22.84
N ASP A 230 11.10 -13.24 23.62
CA ASP A 230 11.72 -14.55 23.82
C ASP A 230 11.20 -15.63 22.85
N ASN A 231 10.03 -15.43 22.23
CA ASN A 231 9.48 -16.23 21.15
C ASN A 231 8.40 -15.43 20.37
N ALA A 232 8.00 -15.94 19.20
CA ALA A 232 7.04 -15.26 18.32
C ALA A 232 5.65 -15.01 18.95
N ALA A 233 5.16 -15.92 19.81
CA ALA A 233 3.85 -15.76 20.44
C ALA A 233 3.86 -14.63 21.49
N ASN A 234 4.91 -14.56 22.30
CA ASN A 234 5.11 -13.49 23.26
C ASN A 234 5.38 -12.15 22.56
N ALA A 235 6.16 -12.15 21.48
CA ALA A 235 6.41 -10.97 20.67
C ALA A 235 5.12 -10.40 20.04
N LYS A 236 4.21 -11.27 19.60
CA LYS A 236 2.88 -10.84 19.16
C LYS A 236 2.10 -10.15 20.28
N THR A 237 2.02 -10.78 21.45
CA THR A 237 1.31 -10.20 22.61
C THR A 237 1.92 -8.85 22.98
N ALA A 238 3.25 -8.74 22.94
CA ALA A 238 3.95 -7.48 23.13
C ALA A 238 3.54 -6.43 22.09
N PHE A 239 3.52 -6.78 20.80
CA PHE A 239 3.12 -5.86 19.74
C PHE A 239 1.67 -5.37 19.92
N GLU A 240 0.75 -6.24 20.34
CA GLU A 240 -0.64 -5.87 20.63
C GLU A 240 -0.74 -4.91 21.82
N GLU A 241 -0.02 -5.17 22.92
CA GLU A 241 0.01 -4.25 24.06
C GLU A 241 0.60 -2.89 23.69
N LEU A 242 1.66 -2.87 22.89
CA LEU A 242 2.25 -1.62 22.41
C LEU A 242 1.26 -0.85 21.50
N ASP A 243 0.49 -1.53 20.65
CA ASP A 243 -0.48 -0.89 19.75
C ASP A 243 -1.61 -0.22 20.53
N GLU A 244 -2.03 -0.81 21.66
CA GLU A 244 -3.00 -0.19 22.58
C GLU A 244 -2.46 1.10 23.24
N LYS A 245 -1.14 1.20 23.43
CA LYS A 245 -0.48 2.38 24.00
C LYS A 245 -0.03 3.41 22.96
N CYS A 246 -0.24 3.11 21.68
CA CYS A 246 0.08 4.04 20.59
C CYS A 246 -0.69 5.35 20.77
N PRO A 247 -0.01 6.52 20.74
CA PRO A 247 -0.68 7.80 20.68
C PRO A 247 -1.65 7.87 19.49
N GLN A 248 -2.84 8.40 19.71
CA GLN A 248 -3.80 8.63 18.64
C GLN A 248 -3.22 9.60 17.61
N GLN A 249 -3.34 9.26 16.33
CA GLN A 249 -2.86 10.10 15.23
C GLN A 249 -4.02 10.51 14.33
N ALA A 250 -3.88 11.69 13.71
CA ALA A 250 -4.81 12.14 12.70
C ALA A 250 -4.83 11.14 11.52
N LYS A 251 -6.00 10.96 10.90
CA LYS A 251 -6.11 10.12 9.70
C LYS A 251 -5.24 10.71 8.60
N GLN A 252 -4.21 9.97 8.21
CA GLN A 252 -3.33 10.29 7.09
C GLN A 252 -3.49 9.27 5.97
N LYS A 253 -3.05 9.62 4.76
CA LYS A 253 -2.90 8.68 3.65
C LYS A 253 -1.42 8.38 3.44
N ALA A 254 -1.10 7.19 2.95
CA ALA A 254 0.25 6.83 2.54
C ALA A 254 0.56 7.44 1.16
N SER A 255 0.77 8.77 1.14
CA SER A 255 1.25 9.47 -0.05
C SER A 255 2.77 9.29 -0.20
N ILE A 256 3.31 9.53 -1.41
CA ILE A 256 4.75 9.48 -1.65
C ILE A 256 5.51 10.40 -0.68
N ALA A 257 5.00 11.61 -0.44
CA ALA A 257 5.61 12.56 0.48
C ALA A 257 5.61 12.05 1.93
N ALA A 258 4.49 11.47 2.38
CA ALA A 258 4.39 10.90 3.73
C ALA A 258 5.32 9.70 3.91
N LEU A 259 5.43 8.81 2.92
CA LEU A 259 6.35 7.67 2.95
C LEU A 259 7.82 8.11 2.95
N LEU A 260 8.18 9.14 2.17
CA LEU A 260 9.53 9.71 2.19
C LEU A 260 9.86 10.37 3.53
N GLN A 261 8.90 11.07 4.14
CA GLN A 261 9.06 11.63 5.48
C GLN A 261 9.23 10.53 6.53
N ALA A 262 8.41 9.47 6.47
CA ALA A 262 8.52 8.32 7.37
C ALA A 262 9.89 7.64 7.26
N LYS A 263 10.41 7.46 6.04
CA LYS A 263 11.78 6.97 5.82
C LYS A 263 12.83 7.89 6.46
N GLN A 264 12.71 9.20 6.28
CA GLN A 264 13.66 10.15 6.88
C GLN A 264 13.61 10.09 8.41
N LEU A 265 12.41 10.07 8.99
CA LEU A 265 12.21 9.93 10.44
C LEU A 265 12.86 8.64 10.96
N PHE A 266 12.65 7.52 10.26
CA PHE A 266 13.26 6.23 10.61
C PHE A 266 14.78 6.36 10.68
N MET A 267 15.40 6.88 9.61
CA MET A 267 16.86 7.05 9.54
C MET A 267 17.40 7.98 10.62
N THR A 268 16.67 9.03 11.00
CA THR A 268 17.08 9.97 12.06
C THR A 268 16.86 9.42 13.48
N THR A 269 16.08 8.35 13.64
CA THR A 269 15.85 7.73 14.96
C THR A 269 17.04 6.86 15.37
N PHE A 270 17.84 6.41 14.39
CA PHE A 270 19.10 5.73 14.67
C PHE A 270 20.13 6.70 15.23
N ARG A 271 20.84 6.24 16.25
CA ARG A 271 21.99 6.91 16.82
C ARG A 271 23.25 6.21 16.35
N ARG A 272 24.23 7.00 15.95
CA ARG A 272 25.63 6.56 16.02
C ARG A 272 26.08 6.87 17.44
N THR A 273 26.29 5.83 18.25
CA THR A 273 26.77 6.01 19.62
C THR A 273 28.16 6.68 19.62
N PRO A 274 28.37 7.78 20.36
CA PRO A 274 29.70 8.32 20.63
C PRO A 274 30.43 7.57 21.77
N HIS A 275 29.90 6.41 22.20
CA HIS A 275 30.41 5.68 23.35
C HIS A 275 31.67 4.90 22.99
N ALA A 276 32.73 5.04 23.79
CA ALA A 276 34.07 4.48 23.55
C ALA A 276 34.13 2.94 23.40
N SER A 277 33.05 2.23 23.70
CA SER A 277 32.91 0.77 23.59
C SER A 277 31.95 0.30 22.49
N ALA A 278 31.28 1.21 21.79
CA ALA A 278 30.33 0.89 20.73
C ALA A 278 31.02 1.03 19.36
N SER A 279 31.76 0.00 18.96
CA SER A 279 32.34 -0.10 17.62
C SER A 279 31.24 -0.03 16.55
N ASP A 280 31.25 1.03 15.74
CA ASP A 280 30.66 1.20 14.39
C ASP A 280 29.18 0.85 14.12
N LYS A 281 28.40 0.38 15.09
CA LYS A 281 26.99 -0.01 14.89
C LYS A 281 26.04 1.18 15.06
N SER A 282 25.03 1.26 14.20
CA SER A 282 23.90 2.19 14.37
C SER A 282 22.89 1.54 15.30
N ILE A 283 22.41 2.25 16.32
CA ILE A 283 21.49 1.69 17.31
C ILE A 283 20.19 2.49 17.29
N LEU A 284 19.06 1.80 17.27
CA LEU A 284 17.75 2.35 17.54
C LEU A 284 17.40 2.10 19.01
N GLY A 285 17.04 3.15 19.76
CA GLY A 285 16.71 3.05 21.19
C GLY A 285 17.86 3.31 22.16
N GLY A 286 17.62 3.07 23.44
CA GLY A 286 18.49 3.41 24.56
C GLY A 286 19.61 2.42 24.87
N GLY A 287 19.72 1.33 24.12
CA GLY A 287 20.73 0.29 24.33
C GLY A 287 22.17 0.82 24.39
N THR A 288 22.89 0.46 25.45
CA THR A 288 24.23 1.00 25.77
C THR A 288 25.38 0.06 25.41
N LYS A 289 25.11 -1.11 24.82
CA LYS A 289 26.10 -2.15 24.51
C LYS A 289 26.16 -2.48 23.02
N THR A 290 27.22 -3.16 22.59
CA THR A 290 27.39 -3.73 21.23
C THR A 290 26.39 -4.84 20.87
N GLN A 291 25.36 -5.05 21.72
CA GLN A 291 24.36 -6.10 21.62
C GLN A 291 22.96 -5.61 22.02
N CYS A 292 21.97 -5.98 21.21
CA CYS A 292 20.54 -5.84 21.51
C CYS A 292 19.90 -7.23 21.47
N ASN A 293 19.26 -7.66 22.56
CA ASN A 293 18.77 -9.03 22.68
C ASN A 293 17.33 -9.17 23.19
N GLY A 294 16.59 -8.07 23.29
CA GLY A 294 15.19 -8.06 23.76
C GLY A 294 15.00 -8.57 25.21
N GLY A 295 16.09 -8.68 25.97
CA GLY A 295 16.14 -9.20 27.34
C GLY A 295 16.93 -8.26 28.25
N GLY A 296 18.00 -8.75 28.88
CA GLY A 296 18.84 -7.95 29.80
C GLY A 296 19.67 -6.86 29.10
N ASN A 297 19.74 -6.91 27.76
CA ASN A 297 20.19 -5.81 26.90
C ASN A 297 19.08 -5.56 25.86
N GLY A 298 17.85 -5.41 26.34
CA GLY A 298 16.68 -5.07 25.55
C GLY A 298 16.62 -3.59 25.22
N ASN A 299 15.44 -3.13 24.84
CA ASN A 299 15.15 -1.72 24.58
C ASN A 299 15.97 -1.10 23.43
N CYS A 300 16.34 -1.93 22.44
CA CYS A 300 17.09 -1.48 21.27
C CYS A 300 17.07 -2.45 20.08
N VAL A 301 17.49 -1.96 18.91
CA VAL A 301 17.74 -2.71 17.68
C VAL A 301 19.09 -2.29 17.07
N LEU A 302 19.89 -3.23 16.56
CA LEU A 302 21.16 -2.98 15.86
C LEU A 302 21.06 -3.06 14.33
#